data_AF-A0A519ZZ65-F1
#
_entry.id   AF-A0A519ZZ65-F1
#
_cell.length_a   1.000
_cell.length_b   1.000
_cell.length_c   1.000
_cell.angle_alpha   90.00
_cell.angle_beta   90.00
_cell.angle_gamma   90.00
#
_symmetry.space_group_name_H-M   'P 1'
#
loop_
_entity.id
_entity.type
_entity.pdbx_description
1 polymer ?
#
loop_
_entity_poly.entity_id
_entity_poly.type
_entity_poly.pdbx_seq_one_letter_code
_entity_poly.pdbx_strand_id
1 'polypeptide(L)' 'ALQNENAKEQEALYNKIADYLKTYAKTKGYKMVLTYSKGNSAILFADESLDVTVPVVTGLNEAYTKDKK' A
#
# COMPACT_ATOMS: atom_id res chain seq x y z
N ALA A 1 -25.00 11.61 5.05
CA ALA A 1 -24.90 10.15 5.26
C ALA A 1 -23.86 9.54 4.33
N LEU A 2 -24.10 9.53 3.00
CA LEU A 2 -23.22 8.93 2.00
C LEU A 2 -21.76 9.44 2.01
N GLN A 3 -21.53 10.75 2.19
CA GLN A 3 -20.18 11.31 2.28
C GLN A 3 -19.39 10.77 3.48
N ASN A 4 -20.04 10.55 4.62
CA ASN A 4 -19.39 10.03 5.82
C ASN A 4 -19.09 8.53 5.68
N GLU A 5 -19.94 7.79 4.97
CA GLU A 5 -19.72 6.36 4.68
C GLU A 5 -18.55 6.19 3.72
N ASN A 6 -18.50 6.97 2.63
CA ASN A 6 -17.36 6.98 1.70
C ASN A 6 -16.04 7.31 2.41
N ALA A 7 -16.04 8.29 3.32
CA ALA A 7 -14.85 8.64 4.09
C ALA A 7 -14.37 7.49 4.98
N LYS A 8 -15.28 6.80 5.67
CA LYS A 8 -14.97 5.64 6.52
C LYS A 8 -14.43 4.46 5.70
N GLU A 9 -15.03 4.18 4.54
CA GLU A 9 -14.54 3.11 3.67
C GLU A 9 -13.14 3.42 3.12
N GLN A 10 -12.89 4.68 2.74
CA GLN A 10 -11.59 5.12 2.26
C GLN A 10 -10.51 5.01 3.37
N GLU A 11 -10.85 5.38 4.60
CA GLU A 11 -9.97 5.23 5.76
C GLU A 11 -9.67 3.75 6.06
N ALA A 12 -10.70 2.90 6.07
CA ALA A 12 -10.54 1.47 6.28
C ALA A 12 -9.67 0.83 5.20
N LEU A 13 -9.84 1.22 3.94
CA LEU A 13 -8.99 0.78 2.83
C LEU A 13 -7.54 1.22 3.03
N TYR A 14 -7.32 2.48 3.39
CA TYR A 14 -5.99 3.01 3.65
C TYR A 14 -5.29 2.25 4.79
N ASN A 15 -5.99 2.01 5.90
CA ASN A 15 -5.44 1.29 7.05
C ASN A 15 -5.03 -0.15 6.68
N LYS A 16 -5.85 -0.86 5.89
CA LYS A 16 -5.51 -2.20 5.39
C LYS A 16 -4.24 -2.19 4.55
N ILE A 17 -4.09 -1.22 3.65
CA ILE A 17 -2.88 -1.07 2.83
C ILE A 17 -1.67 -0.76 3.72
N ALA A 18 -1.81 0.17 4.67
CA ALA A 18 -0.73 0.56 5.57
C ALA A 18 -0.25 -0.62 6.45
N ASP A 19 -1.17 -1.43 6.98
CA ASP A 19 -0.81 -2.57 7.82
C ASP A 19 -0.16 -3.70 7.03
N TYR A 20 -0.65 -3.95 5.80
CA TYR A 20 0.03 -4.87 4.88
C TYR A 20 1.44 -4.38 4.56
N LEU A 21 1.61 -3.11 4.21
CA LEU A 21 2.92 -2.51 3.90
C LEU A 21 3.90 -2.60 5.07
N LYS A 22 3.46 -2.39 6.31
CA LYS A 22 4.30 -2.58 7.51
C LYS A 22 4.84 -4.01 7.59
N THR A 23 3.98 -5.00 7.35
CA THR A 23 4.37 -6.41 7.41
C THR A 23 5.31 -6.76 6.25
N TYR A 24 4.94 -6.36 5.03
CA TYR A 24 5.75 -6.55 3.83
C TYR A 24 7.15 -5.93 3.98
N ALA A 25 7.24 -4.70 4.50
CA ALA A 25 8.50 -4.02 4.76
C ALA A 25 9.38 -4.78 5.76
N LYS A 26 8.80 -5.26 6.87
CA LYS A 26 9.53 -6.07 7.85
C LYS A 26 10.06 -7.37 7.24
N THR A 27 9.23 -8.08 6.47
CA THR A 27 9.62 -9.36 5.84
C THR A 27 10.70 -9.19 4.78
N LYS A 28 10.69 -8.10 4.03
CA LYS A 28 11.68 -7.79 2.98
C LYS A 28 12.90 -7.03 3.50
N GLY A 29 12.91 -6.64 4.77
CA GLY A 29 14.01 -5.88 5.38
C GLY A 29 14.02 -4.38 5.04
N TYR A 30 12.95 -3.86 4.44
CA TYR A 30 12.84 -2.43 4.15
C TYR A 30 12.69 -1.63 5.43
N LYS A 31 13.49 -0.57 5.55
CA LYS A 31 13.43 0.37 6.67
C LYS A 31 12.42 1.49 6.44
N MET A 32 12.02 1.70 5.18
CA MET A 32 11.13 2.78 4.77
C MET A 32 10.38 2.36 3.50
N VAL A 33 9.12 2.79 3.39
CA VAL A 33 8.32 2.76 2.16
C VAL A 33 7.89 4.19 1.89
N LEU A 34 8.12 4.67 0.66
CA LEU A 34 7.86 6.06 0.27
C LEU A 34 6.74 6.10 -0.76
N THR A 35 5.91 7.15 -0.66
CA THR A 35 4.90 7.42 -1.69
C THR A 35 5.55 8.08 -2.91
N TYR A 36 5.21 7.57 -4.09
CA TYR A 36 5.63 8.16 -5.35
C TYR A 36 4.44 8.83 -6.04
N SER A 37 4.59 10.11 -6.38
CA SER A 37 3.60 10.88 -7.14
C SER A 37 4.32 11.85 -8.06
N LYS A 38 4.03 11.76 -9.37
CA LYS A 38 4.73 12.50 -10.44
C LYS A 38 4.63 14.04 -10.31
N GLY A 39 3.76 14.57 -9.44
CA GLY A 39 3.58 16.02 -9.24
C GLY A 39 3.89 16.55 -7.84
N ASN A 40 4.16 15.69 -6.85
CA ASN A 40 4.37 16.10 -5.45
C ASN A 40 5.24 15.11 -4.67
N SER A 41 6.17 14.43 -5.35
CA SER A 41 7.12 13.54 -4.66
C SER A 41 8.39 14.30 -4.32
N ALA A 42 8.90 14.06 -3.11
CA ALA A 42 10.25 14.46 -2.72
C ALA A 42 11.34 13.65 -3.47
N ILE A 43 10.95 12.62 -4.25
CA ILE A 43 11.83 11.75 -4.99
C ILE A 43 11.95 12.24 -6.44
N LEU A 44 13.16 12.67 -6.82
CA LEU A 44 13.49 13.06 -8.19
C LEU A 44 13.76 11.86 -9.09
N PHE A 45 14.39 10.83 -8.54
CA PHE A 45 14.75 9.60 -9.22
C PHE A 45 14.81 8.46 -8.20
N ALA A 46 14.33 7.28 -8.61
CA ALA A 46 14.52 6.03 -7.91
C ALA A 46 14.73 4.93 -8.96
N ASP A 47 15.55 3.95 -8.63
CA ASP A 47 15.73 2.78 -9.47
C ASP A 47 14.43 1.96 -9.53
N GLU A 48 14.08 1.42 -10.69
CA GLU A 48 12.84 0.65 -10.89
C GLU A 48 12.80 -0.60 -9.99
N SER A 49 13.95 -1.16 -9.59
CA SER A 49 14.02 -2.28 -8.65
C SER A 49 13.52 -1.94 -7.25
N LEU A 50 13.36 -0.65 -6.93
CA LEU A 50 12.80 -0.16 -5.68
C LEU A 50 11.27 -0.02 -5.73
N ASP A 51 10.65 -0.16 -6.92
CA ASP A 51 9.20 -0.14 -7.06
C ASP A 51 8.59 -1.46 -6.55
N VAL A 52 7.90 -1.36 -5.42
CA VAL A 52 7.21 -2.48 -4.77
C VAL A 52 5.71 -2.53 -5.08
N THR A 53 5.20 -1.67 -5.96
CA THR A 53 3.76 -1.52 -6.22
C THR A 53 3.14 -2.83 -6.71
N VAL A 54 3.73 -3.45 -7.73
CA VAL A 54 3.26 -4.72 -8.31
C VAL A 54 3.24 -5.87 -7.29
N PRO A 55 4.34 -6.16 -6.56
CA PRO A 55 4.33 -7.23 -5.55
C PRO A 55 3.40 -6.93 -4.37
N VAL A 56 3.24 -5.66 -3.98
CA VAL A 56 2.30 -5.27 -2.92
C VAL A 56 0.85 -5.51 -3.35
N VAL A 57 0.46 -5.07 -4.55
CA VAL A 57 -0.89 -5.30 -5.10
C VAL A 57 -1.18 -6.79 -5.21
N THR A 58 -0.21 -7.57 -5.69
CA THR A 58 -0.36 -9.02 -5.80
C THR A 58 -0.64 -9.66 -4.44
N GLY A 59 0.19 -9.36 -3.43
CA GLY A 59 0.01 -9.95 -2.11
C GLY A 59 -1.24 -9.45 -1.36
N LEU A 60 -1.68 -8.21 -1.59
CA LEU A 60 -2.97 -7.72 -1.10
C LEU A 60 -4.15 -8.52 -1.68
N ASN A 61 -4.13 -8.79 -3.00
CA ASN A 61 -5.17 -9.58 -3.66
C ASN A 61 -5.17 -11.05 -3.19
N GLU A 62 -3.98 -11.63 -2.97
CA GLU A 62 -3.85 -12.97 -2.40
C GLU A 62 -4.39 -13.04 -0.97
N ALA A 63 -4.05 -12.06 -0.13
CA ALA A 63 -4.55 -11.97 1.25
C ALA A 63 -6.08 -11.88 1.26
N TYR A 64 -6.65 -11.01 0.41
CA TYR A 64 -8.10 -10.89 0.25
C TYR A 64 -8.77 -12.19 -0.18
N THR A 65 -8.16 -12.93 -1.12
CA THR A 65 -8.70 -14.21 -1.60
C THR A 65 -8.64 -15.29 -0.51
N LYS A 66 -7.61 -15.26 0.35
CA LYS A 66 -7.49 -16.17 1.51
C LYS A 66 -8.51 -15.86 2.59
N ASP A 67 -8.73 -14.58 2.90
CA ASP A 67 -9.72 -14.14 3.91
C ASP A 67 -11.17 -14.36 3.46
N LYS A 68 -11.42 -14.51 2.15
CA LYS A 68 -12.73 -14.82 1.58
C LYS A 68 -13.08 -16.31 1.54
N LYS A 69 -12.12 -17.19 1.83
CA LYS A 69 -12.36 -18.64 2.00
C LYS A 69 -12.74 -18.94 3.44
#